data_AF-B4SH85-F1
#
_entry.id   AF-B4SH85-F1
#
_cell.length_a   1.000
_cell.length_b   1.000
_cell.length_c   1.000
_cell.angle_alpha   90.00
_cell.angle_beta   90.00
_cell.angle_gamma   90.00
#
_symmetry.space_group_name_H-M   'P 1'
#
loop_
_entity.id
_entity.type
_entity.pdbx_description
1 polymer ?
#
loop_
_entity_poly.entity_id
_entity_poly.type
_entity_poly.pdbx_seq_one_letter_code
_entity_poly.pdbx_strand_id
1 'polypeptide(L)'
;MNIKHLLSALFMMATFCSSTKSTLAADEPASAGYSLQDLLVTPTRIVFEGNMPTTELALVNRSDKAHTYAISFVQCRMSENGEIKEIEKGTPADPNDRFADTFVRFTPRRVILEPRQVQMVRMMLRKPSDLADGEYRSHLSFRLIPTAENAVKPDSVSRGIQIKLVPIYGVTIPVIVRHGSLTATARLSGLRLDPKGNEGKPALALTIQREGTRSTYGDVEVLWKAPGNKAISVALIKGVAVYTPNAKRTMLLALTPQKGVDFRSGELMVRYTGQENGAEQVLAEGKIAVP
;
A
#
# COMPACT_ATOMS: atom_id res chain seq x y z
N MET A 1 30.77 56.98 76.02
CA MET A 1 29.79 57.57 76.96
C MET A 1 28.43 57.54 76.28
N ASN A 2 27.42 56.95 76.94
CA ASN A 2 26.10 56.53 76.41
C ASN A 2 26.10 55.54 75.22
N ILE A 3 25.36 54.40 75.14
CA ILE A 3 24.24 53.74 75.87
C ILE A 3 22.94 53.67 75.05
N LYS A 4 22.52 52.43 74.71
CA LYS A 4 21.15 51.95 74.36
C LYS A 4 20.55 52.36 72.99
N HIS A 5 19.65 51.59 72.36
CA HIS A 5 19.17 50.21 72.59
C HIS A 5 18.48 49.63 71.33
N LEU A 6 18.45 48.28 71.23
CA LEU A 6 17.48 47.47 70.45
C LEU A 6 17.52 47.65 68.89
N LEU A 7 16.89 46.79 68.08
CA LEU A 7 16.11 45.57 68.36
C LEU A 7 16.59 44.39 67.48
N SER A 8 16.27 43.16 67.91
CA SER A 8 16.59 41.84 67.36
C SER A 8 15.73 41.36 66.18
N ALA A 9 16.32 40.63 65.23
CA ALA A 9 15.63 39.64 64.39
C ALA A 9 16.54 38.42 64.15
N LEU A 10 16.00 37.22 64.41
CA LEU A 10 16.72 35.95 64.43
C LEU A 10 16.76 35.34 63.01
N PHE A 11 17.94 35.14 62.42
CA PHE A 11 18.07 34.46 61.12
C PHE A 11 18.55 33.02 61.31
N MET A 12 17.66 32.06 61.03
CA MET A 12 17.92 30.63 61.16
C MET A 12 18.63 30.11 59.90
N MET A 13 19.90 29.74 60.03
CA MET A 13 20.73 29.28 58.91
C MET A 13 20.43 27.81 58.60
N ALA A 14 19.57 27.55 57.61
CA ALA A 14 19.22 26.19 57.18
C ALA A 14 20.19 25.67 56.12
N THR A 15 20.85 24.55 56.43
CA THR A 15 21.86 23.88 55.59
C THR A 15 21.25 23.35 54.29
N PHE A 16 21.69 23.86 53.14
CA PHE A 16 21.28 23.33 51.83
C PHE A 16 21.99 22.01 51.53
N CYS A 17 21.22 20.92 51.46
CA CYS A 17 21.73 19.60 51.09
C CYS A 17 21.85 19.50 49.56
N SER A 18 23.07 19.30 49.06
CA SER A 18 23.33 19.11 47.63
C SER A 18 22.84 17.74 47.17
N SER A 19 21.83 17.70 46.30
CA SER A 19 21.38 16.49 45.63
C SER A 19 22.02 16.37 44.25
N THR A 20 22.95 15.44 44.10
CA THR A 20 23.54 15.05 42.82
C THR A 20 22.47 14.40 41.94
N LYS A 21 21.93 15.16 40.98
CA LYS A 21 21.06 14.60 39.94
C LYS A 21 21.88 13.71 39.00
N SER A 22 21.92 12.42 39.30
CA SER A 22 22.32 11.40 38.33
C SER A 22 21.27 11.34 37.23
N THR A 23 21.55 11.95 36.08
CA THR A 23 20.77 11.74 34.86
C THR A 23 21.08 10.35 34.31
N LEU A 24 20.33 9.36 34.81
CA LEU A 24 20.13 8.10 34.11
C LEU A 24 19.50 8.42 32.75
N ALA A 25 20.31 8.35 31.69
CA ALA A 25 19.79 8.24 30.35
C ALA A 25 18.95 6.96 30.30
N ALA A 26 17.66 7.09 30.04
CA ALA A 26 16.86 5.94 29.65
C ALA A 26 17.30 5.59 28.22
N ASP A 27 18.12 4.56 28.08
CA ASP A 27 18.24 3.84 26.81
C ASP A 27 16.84 3.32 26.48
N GLU A 28 16.14 4.00 25.56
CA GLU A 28 14.99 3.37 24.91
C GLU A 28 15.51 2.11 24.21
N PRO A 29 14.99 0.91 24.53
CA PRO A 29 15.38 -0.28 23.81
C PRO A 29 14.89 -0.12 22.38
N ALA A 30 15.83 0.19 21.47
CA ALA A 30 15.54 0.39 20.06
C ALA A 30 14.81 -0.83 19.52
N SER A 31 13.48 -0.71 19.36
CA SER A 31 12.67 -1.78 18.80
C SER A 31 13.11 -1.96 17.35
N ALA A 32 13.92 -3.00 17.12
CA ALA A 32 14.30 -3.44 15.79
C ALA A 32 13.10 -4.12 15.11
N GLY A 33 12.02 -3.35 14.95
CA GLY A 33 10.87 -3.71 14.16
C GLY A 33 11.24 -3.61 12.68
N TYR A 34 11.02 -4.69 11.95
CA TYR A 34 10.99 -4.64 10.50
C TYR A 34 9.88 -3.70 10.02
N SER A 35 10.06 -3.12 8.85
CA SER A 35 9.08 -2.22 8.22
C SER A 35 8.72 -2.69 6.82
N LEU A 36 7.46 -2.48 6.41
CA LEU A 36 7.06 -2.60 5.01
C LEU A 36 7.81 -1.62 4.09
N GLN A 37 8.47 -0.60 4.65
CA GLN A 37 9.31 0.35 3.92
C GLN A 37 10.70 -0.20 3.56
N ASP A 38 11.13 -1.29 4.19
CA ASP A 38 12.47 -1.87 4.05
C ASP A 38 12.67 -2.61 2.73
N LEU A 39 11.60 -3.12 2.11
CA LEU A 39 11.65 -3.75 0.78
C LEU A 39 10.89 -2.90 -0.24
N LEU A 40 11.61 -2.33 -1.20
CA LEU A 40 11.02 -1.76 -2.40
C LEU A 40 10.99 -2.83 -3.51
N VAL A 41 9.83 -2.96 -4.15
CA VAL A 41 9.58 -3.86 -5.27
C VAL A 41 9.17 -3.04 -6.48
N THR A 42 9.87 -3.18 -7.60
CA THR A 42 9.56 -2.43 -8.83
C THR A 42 9.74 -3.27 -10.11
N PRO A 43 8.79 -3.23 -11.06
CA PRO A 43 7.49 -2.55 -10.99
C PRO A 43 6.54 -3.20 -9.97
N THR A 44 5.51 -2.46 -9.53
CA THR A 44 4.50 -2.94 -8.57
C THR A 44 3.43 -3.86 -9.19
N ARG A 45 3.51 -4.11 -10.50
CA ARG A 45 2.60 -4.97 -11.29
C ARG A 45 3.36 -5.49 -12.51
N ILE A 46 3.19 -6.77 -12.82
CA ILE A 46 3.73 -7.41 -14.03
C ILE A 46 2.58 -7.80 -14.96
N VAL A 47 2.71 -7.49 -16.24
CA VAL A 47 1.76 -7.89 -17.30
C VAL A 47 2.51 -8.53 -18.45
N PHE A 48 2.24 -9.80 -18.70
CA PHE A 48 2.65 -10.52 -19.90
C PHE A 48 1.53 -10.40 -20.95
N GLU A 49 1.72 -9.50 -21.91
CA GLU A 49 0.80 -9.22 -23.03
C GLU A 49 1.62 -9.04 -24.32
N GLY A 50 1.02 -9.34 -25.48
CA GLY A 50 1.73 -9.34 -26.77
C GLY A 50 2.92 -10.31 -26.80
N ASN A 51 4.00 -9.91 -27.49
CA ASN A 51 5.22 -10.71 -27.67
C ASN A 51 6.29 -10.42 -26.59
N MET A 52 5.89 -10.38 -25.32
CA MET A 52 6.81 -10.27 -24.18
C MET A 52 6.95 -11.63 -23.48
N PRO A 53 7.92 -12.49 -23.87
CA PRO A 53 8.11 -13.80 -23.23
C PRO A 53 8.89 -13.71 -21.91
N THR A 54 9.59 -12.61 -21.65
CA THR A 54 10.44 -12.42 -20.47
C THR A 54 10.33 -11.00 -19.94
N THR A 55 10.46 -10.85 -18.63
CA THR A 55 10.55 -9.56 -17.95
C THR A 55 11.35 -9.71 -16.66
N GLU A 56 11.73 -8.59 -16.03
CA GLU A 56 12.46 -8.58 -14.78
C GLU A 56 11.80 -7.64 -13.76
N LEU A 57 12.12 -7.88 -12.49
CA LEU A 57 11.61 -7.14 -11.35
C LEU A 57 12.77 -6.89 -10.37
N ALA A 58 12.99 -5.65 -9.96
CA ALA A 58 13.98 -5.32 -8.94
C ALA A 58 13.38 -5.43 -7.53
N LEU A 59 14.11 -6.12 -6.66
CA LEU A 59 13.97 -6.08 -5.21
C LEU A 59 15.09 -5.23 -4.65
N VAL A 60 14.75 -4.19 -3.89
CA VAL A 60 15.72 -3.25 -3.32
C VAL A 60 15.56 -3.22 -1.81
N ASN A 61 16.60 -3.61 -1.09
CA ASN A 61 16.64 -3.45 0.36
C ASN A 61 16.94 -1.98 0.71
N ARG A 62 16.01 -1.32 1.40
CA ARG A 62 16.10 0.08 1.84
C ARG A 62 16.45 0.22 3.32
N SER A 63 16.63 -0.88 4.06
CA SER A 63 17.11 -0.84 5.44
C SER A 63 18.65 -0.72 5.51
N ASP A 64 19.14 -0.72 6.74
CA ASP A 64 20.55 -0.78 7.14
C ASP A 64 21.02 -2.20 7.49
N LYS A 65 20.18 -3.24 7.29
CA LYS A 65 20.43 -4.62 7.73
C LYS A 65 20.26 -5.62 6.59
N ALA A 66 21.00 -6.73 6.65
CA ALA A 66 20.82 -7.85 5.74
C ALA A 66 19.46 -8.54 5.97
N HIS A 67 18.73 -8.83 4.89
CA HIS A 67 17.41 -9.46 4.95
C HIS A 67 17.31 -10.63 3.96
N THR A 68 16.72 -11.74 4.39
CA THR A 68 16.43 -12.89 3.52
C THR A 68 14.96 -12.90 3.15
N TYR A 69 14.62 -13.02 1.87
CA TYR A 69 13.23 -13.12 1.41
C TYR A 69 12.98 -14.44 0.66
N ALA A 70 11.86 -15.09 0.98
CA ALA A 70 11.28 -16.18 0.20
C ALA A 70 10.36 -15.61 -0.88
N ILE A 71 10.43 -16.17 -2.09
CA ILE A 71 9.67 -15.72 -3.25
C ILE A 71 8.77 -16.86 -3.76
N SER A 72 7.46 -16.66 -3.68
CA SER A 72 6.44 -17.67 -3.99
C SER A 72 5.24 -17.06 -4.71
N PHE A 73 4.59 -17.80 -5.61
CA PHE A 73 3.24 -17.43 -6.02
C PHE A 73 2.24 -17.69 -4.89
N VAL A 74 1.28 -16.79 -4.78
CA VAL A 74 0.07 -16.92 -3.96
C VAL A 74 -1.13 -16.55 -4.81
N GLN A 75 -2.27 -17.15 -4.50
CA GLN A 75 -3.52 -16.84 -5.16
C GLN A 75 -4.29 -15.82 -4.32
N CYS A 76 -4.79 -14.76 -4.93
CA CYS A 76 -5.53 -13.72 -4.20
C CYS A 76 -6.77 -13.28 -4.99
N ARG A 77 -7.89 -13.12 -4.29
CA ARG A 77 -9.13 -12.58 -4.85
C ARG A 77 -9.29 -11.12 -4.44
N MET A 78 -9.89 -10.31 -5.33
CA MET A 78 -10.22 -8.91 -5.07
C MET A 78 -11.69 -8.84 -4.62
N SER A 79 -12.01 -8.07 -3.59
CA SER A 79 -13.40 -7.79 -3.18
C SER A 79 -13.99 -6.60 -3.96
N GLU A 80 -15.28 -6.31 -3.80
CA GLU A 80 -15.92 -5.17 -4.48
C GLU A 80 -15.42 -3.79 -4.02
N ASN A 81 -14.76 -3.66 -2.86
CA ASN A 81 -14.11 -2.40 -2.45
C ASN A 81 -12.66 -2.29 -2.99
N GLY A 82 -12.14 -3.38 -3.58
CA GLY A 82 -10.79 -3.47 -4.13
C GLY A 82 -9.72 -3.97 -3.16
N GLU A 83 -10.08 -4.37 -1.94
CA GLU A 83 -9.20 -5.12 -1.03
C GLU A 83 -8.81 -6.46 -1.68
N ILE A 84 -7.54 -6.84 -1.58
CA ILE A 84 -6.99 -8.08 -2.15
C ILE A 84 -6.60 -9.00 -1.00
N LYS A 85 -7.17 -10.22 -0.96
CA LYS A 85 -6.89 -11.22 0.08
C LYS A 85 -6.32 -12.49 -0.53
N GLU A 86 -5.31 -13.06 0.11
CA GLU A 86 -4.82 -14.42 -0.20
C GLU A 86 -5.95 -15.42 0.03
N ILE A 87 -6.12 -16.37 -0.89
CA ILE A 87 -7.15 -17.40 -0.82
C ILE A 87 -6.67 -18.48 0.16
N GLU A 88 -7.37 -18.64 1.27
CA GLU A 88 -6.99 -19.59 2.31
C GLU A 88 -7.08 -21.04 1.82
N LYS A 89 -6.20 -21.90 2.34
CA LYS A 89 -6.18 -23.32 1.99
C LYS A 89 -7.48 -23.99 2.45
N GLY A 90 -8.22 -24.56 1.51
CA GLY A 90 -9.53 -25.17 1.76
C GLY A 90 -10.72 -24.29 1.36
N THR A 91 -10.48 -23.04 0.95
CA THR A 91 -11.51 -22.23 0.28
C THR A 91 -11.99 -22.96 -0.99
N PRO A 92 -13.31 -23.09 -1.22
CA PRO A 92 -13.84 -23.65 -2.47
C PRO A 92 -13.32 -22.88 -3.69
N ALA A 93 -12.99 -23.62 -4.76
CA ALA A 93 -12.60 -23.03 -6.03
C ALA A 93 -13.77 -22.26 -6.64
N ASP A 94 -13.51 -21.04 -7.11
CA ASP A 94 -14.44 -20.28 -7.94
C ASP A 94 -14.17 -20.62 -9.41
N PRO A 95 -15.16 -21.05 -10.21
CA PRO A 95 -14.94 -21.38 -11.63
C PRO A 95 -14.47 -20.19 -12.47
N ASN A 96 -14.59 -18.96 -11.96
CA ASN A 96 -14.10 -17.74 -12.61
C ASN A 96 -12.67 -17.36 -12.21
N ASP A 97 -12.06 -18.03 -11.22
CA ASP A 97 -10.65 -17.83 -10.89
C ASP A 97 -9.76 -18.40 -12.01
N ARG A 98 -8.89 -17.56 -12.57
CA ARG A 98 -7.93 -17.94 -13.61
C ARG A 98 -6.52 -17.58 -13.15
N PHE A 99 -5.75 -18.57 -12.70
CA PHE A 99 -4.41 -18.36 -12.13
C PHE A 99 -3.30 -18.43 -13.18
N ALA A 100 -2.19 -17.74 -12.93
CA ALA A 100 -1.06 -17.57 -13.87
C ALA A 100 0.25 -18.22 -13.40
N ASP A 101 0.30 -18.75 -12.18
CA ASP A 101 1.50 -19.30 -11.53
C ASP A 101 2.12 -20.49 -12.27
N THR A 102 1.29 -21.32 -12.92
CA THR A 102 1.75 -22.46 -13.72
C THR A 102 2.44 -22.04 -15.03
N PHE A 103 2.04 -20.89 -15.59
CA PHE A 103 2.57 -20.34 -16.84
C PHE A 103 3.83 -19.50 -16.66
N VAL A 104 4.11 -19.00 -15.44
CA VAL A 104 5.24 -18.09 -15.20
C VAL A 104 6.32 -18.80 -14.39
N ARG A 105 7.50 -18.96 -15.00
CA ARG A 105 8.70 -19.41 -14.29
C ARG A 105 9.50 -18.20 -13.84
N PHE A 106 10.00 -18.21 -12.61
CA PHE A 106 10.86 -17.13 -12.12
C PHE A 106 12.03 -17.67 -11.30
N THR A 107 13.09 -16.87 -11.25
CA THR A 107 14.32 -17.11 -10.50
C THR A 107 14.89 -15.78 -9.99
N PRO A 108 15.47 -15.73 -8.78
CA PRO A 108 15.60 -16.80 -7.78
C PRO A 108 14.31 -17.06 -6.98
N ARG A 109 14.31 -18.12 -6.15
CA ARG A 109 13.22 -18.46 -5.21
C ARG A 109 13.46 -17.98 -3.77
N ARG A 110 14.70 -17.64 -3.45
CA ARG A 110 15.14 -17.05 -2.19
C ARG A 110 16.26 -16.07 -2.50
N VAL A 111 16.26 -14.93 -1.83
CA VAL A 111 17.32 -13.90 -1.95
C VAL A 111 17.81 -13.53 -0.57
N ILE A 112 19.12 -13.27 -0.46
CA ILE A 112 19.70 -12.51 0.64
C ILE A 112 20.01 -11.14 0.04
N LEU A 113 19.56 -10.09 0.70
CA LEU A 113 19.80 -8.71 0.32
C LEU A 113 20.56 -8.01 1.44
N GLU A 114 21.82 -7.69 1.17
CA GLU A 114 22.62 -6.80 1.99
C GLU A 114 21.99 -5.38 2.04
N PRO A 115 22.39 -4.52 3.00
CA PRO A 115 21.92 -3.14 3.07
C PRO A 115 22.11 -2.42 1.72
N ARG A 116 21.06 -1.73 1.25
CA ARG A 116 21.04 -1.04 -0.06
C ARG A 116 21.20 -1.92 -1.31
N GLN A 117 21.24 -3.26 -1.17
CA GLN A 117 21.41 -4.15 -2.33
C GLN A 117 20.15 -4.19 -3.22
N VAL A 118 20.38 -4.28 -4.53
CA VAL A 118 19.39 -4.57 -5.56
C VAL A 118 19.56 -6.00 -6.06
N GLN A 119 18.47 -6.75 -6.20
CA GLN A 119 18.43 -8.07 -6.84
C GLN A 119 17.34 -8.11 -7.91
N MET A 120 17.70 -8.57 -9.10
CA MET A 120 16.73 -8.81 -10.17
C MET A 120 16.11 -10.21 -10.02
N VAL A 121 14.78 -10.27 -10.07
CA VAL A 121 13.99 -11.50 -10.22
C VAL A 121 13.59 -11.60 -11.69
N ARG A 122 14.15 -12.58 -12.39
CA ARG A 122 13.85 -12.85 -13.80
C ARG A 122 12.60 -13.68 -13.90
N MET A 123 11.70 -13.31 -14.80
CA MET A 123 10.41 -13.96 -15.03
C MET A 123 10.27 -14.32 -16.50
N MET A 124 9.80 -15.55 -16.78
CA MET A 124 9.69 -16.14 -18.11
C MET A 124 8.31 -16.79 -18.26
N LEU A 125 7.63 -16.44 -19.34
CA LEU A 125 6.31 -16.94 -19.70
C LEU A 125 6.43 -18.23 -20.52
N ARG A 126 5.66 -19.25 -20.13
CA ARG A 126 5.50 -20.54 -20.82
C ARG A 126 4.02 -20.92 -20.79
N LYS A 127 3.28 -20.50 -21.81
CA LYS A 127 1.87 -20.87 -22.02
C LYS A 127 1.81 -22.32 -22.55
N PRO A 128 0.79 -23.12 -22.17
CA PRO A 128 0.44 -24.32 -22.93
C PRO A 128 -0.12 -23.93 -24.32
N SER A 129 -0.08 -24.85 -25.28
CA SER A 129 -0.49 -24.58 -26.67
C SER A 129 -2.00 -24.42 -26.86
N ASP A 130 -2.78 -24.97 -25.94
CA ASP A 130 -4.25 -25.00 -25.87
C ASP A 130 -4.80 -24.02 -24.83
N LEU A 131 -4.03 -23.01 -24.45
CA LEU A 131 -4.47 -21.99 -23.48
C LEU A 131 -5.71 -21.26 -24.04
N ALA A 132 -6.82 -21.28 -23.32
CA ALA A 132 -8.01 -20.54 -23.72
C ALA A 132 -7.82 -19.02 -23.58
N ASP A 133 -8.45 -18.25 -24.47
CA ASP A 133 -8.51 -16.78 -24.39
C ASP A 133 -8.95 -16.29 -23.01
N GLY A 134 -8.19 -15.35 -22.45
CA GLY A 134 -8.52 -14.70 -21.17
C GLY A 134 -7.36 -13.98 -20.49
N GLU A 135 -7.71 -13.24 -19.44
CA GLU A 135 -6.75 -12.73 -18.46
C GLU A 135 -6.63 -13.70 -17.29
N TYR A 136 -5.40 -14.14 -17.02
CA TYR A 136 -5.02 -14.99 -15.89
C TYR A 136 -4.18 -14.18 -14.91
N ARG A 137 -4.38 -14.34 -13.60
CA ARG A 137 -3.73 -13.55 -12.54
C ARG A 137 -3.40 -14.41 -11.33
N SER A 138 -2.12 -14.42 -10.97
CA SER A 138 -1.63 -14.83 -9.65
C SER A 138 -0.88 -13.65 -9.03
N HIS A 139 -0.41 -13.77 -7.78
CA HIS A 139 0.40 -12.73 -7.17
C HIS A 139 1.74 -13.30 -6.71
N LEU A 140 2.82 -12.56 -6.98
CA LEU A 140 4.16 -12.91 -6.54
C LEU A 140 4.39 -12.30 -5.17
N SER A 141 4.58 -13.14 -4.16
CA SER A 141 4.77 -12.76 -2.76
C SER A 141 6.25 -12.86 -2.37
N PHE A 142 6.72 -11.81 -1.71
CA PHE A 142 8.05 -11.67 -1.13
C PHE A 142 7.88 -11.64 0.39
N ARG A 143 8.10 -12.77 1.06
CA ARG A 143 7.96 -12.90 2.52
C ARG A 143 9.32 -12.91 3.18
N LEU A 144 9.51 -12.06 4.19
CA LEU A 144 10.73 -12.04 5.00
C LEU A 144 10.92 -13.41 5.69
N ILE A 145 12.15 -13.92 5.71
CA ILE A 145 12.55 -15.08 6.51
C ILE A 145 13.29 -14.52 7.74
N PRO A 146 12.73 -14.62 8.96
CA PRO A 146 13.43 -14.19 10.17
C PRO A 146 14.72 -14.98 10.39
N THR A 147 15.82 -14.29 10.73
CA THR A 147 17.08 -14.95 11.15
C THR A 147 17.05 -15.26 12.65
N ALA A 148 17.87 -16.21 13.09
CA ALA A 148 17.89 -16.68 14.48
C ALA A 148 18.23 -15.59 15.52
N GLU A 149 18.92 -14.52 15.12
CA GLU A 149 19.22 -13.37 16.00
C GLU A 149 17.97 -12.56 16.41
N ASN A 150 16.85 -12.73 15.69
CA ASN A 150 15.57 -12.11 16.04
C ASN A 150 14.76 -12.95 17.04
N ALA A 151 15.04 -14.26 17.09
CA ALA A 151 14.56 -15.14 18.13
C ALA A 151 15.29 -14.81 19.44
N VAL A 152 14.55 -14.79 20.55
CA VAL A 152 15.07 -14.42 21.86
C VAL A 152 16.10 -15.45 22.31
N LYS A 153 17.33 -15.01 22.62
CA LYS A 153 18.19 -15.75 23.55
C LYS A 153 17.51 -15.67 24.92
N PRO A 154 17.14 -16.79 25.57
CA PRO A 154 16.40 -16.73 26.82
C PRO A 154 17.26 -16.10 27.92
N ASP A 155 16.86 -14.92 28.40
CA ASP A 155 17.45 -14.33 29.60
C ASP A 155 17.14 -15.22 30.81
N SER A 156 18.18 -15.77 31.42
CA SER A 156 18.11 -16.78 32.46
C SER A 156 17.58 -16.30 33.83
N VAL A 157 17.08 -15.06 33.91
CA VAL A 157 16.76 -14.36 35.17
C VAL A 157 15.36 -13.69 35.17
N SER A 158 14.45 -14.14 34.30
CA SER A 158 13.05 -13.66 34.27
C SER A 158 12.07 -14.70 34.84
N ARG A 159 11.56 -14.47 36.07
CA ARG A 159 10.38 -15.21 36.60
C ARG A 159 9.09 -14.59 36.04
N GLY A 160 8.79 -14.90 34.78
CA GLY A 160 7.58 -14.46 34.10
C GLY A 160 7.53 -14.96 32.65
N ILE A 161 6.32 -15.10 32.10
CA ILE A 161 6.13 -15.45 30.68
C ILE A 161 6.37 -14.18 29.84
N GLN A 162 7.51 -14.11 29.16
CA GLN A 162 7.77 -13.07 28.15
C GLN A 162 7.30 -13.56 26.77
N ILE A 163 6.38 -12.83 26.14
CA ILE A 163 5.92 -13.09 24.77
C ILE A 163 6.48 -11.99 23.87
N LYS A 164 7.43 -12.32 23.00
CA LYS A 164 7.92 -11.42 21.94
C LYS A 164 7.28 -11.81 20.60
N LEU A 165 6.32 -11.01 20.14
CA LEU A 165 5.75 -11.16 18.80
C LEU A 165 6.70 -10.52 17.77
N VAL A 166 7.15 -11.31 16.80
CA VAL A 166 7.94 -10.82 15.65
C VAL A 166 7.05 -10.86 14.41
N PRO A 167 6.52 -9.73 13.93
CA PRO A 167 5.71 -9.69 12.72
C PRO A 167 6.53 -10.07 11.49
N ILE A 168 6.01 -11.00 10.68
CA ILE A 168 6.60 -11.37 9.39
C ILE A 168 5.94 -10.50 8.32
N TYR A 169 6.68 -9.52 7.80
CA TYR A 169 6.22 -8.67 6.72
C TYR A 169 6.41 -9.34 5.36
N GLY A 170 5.52 -9.01 4.43
CA GLY A 170 5.64 -9.41 3.04
C GLY A 170 4.97 -8.44 2.09
N VAL A 171 5.50 -8.37 0.88
CA VAL A 171 4.95 -7.60 -0.24
C VAL A 171 4.40 -8.57 -1.27
N THR A 172 3.25 -8.27 -1.87
CA THR A 172 2.58 -9.15 -2.84
C THR A 172 2.15 -8.32 -4.04
N ILE A 173 2.67 -8.64 -5.24
CA ILE A 173 2.39 -7.92 -6.49
C ILE A 173 1.58 -8.78 -7.47
N PRO A 174 0.63 -8.22 -8.23
CA PRO A 174 -0.08 -8.95 -9.28
C PRO A 174 0.84 -9.28 -10.46
N VAL A 175 0.79 -10.55 -10.89
CA VAL A 175 1.41 -11.07 -12.11
C VAL A 175 0.31 -11.56 -13.02
N ILE A 176 0.15 -10.87 -14.14
CA ILE A 176 -0.97 -11.05 -15.06
C ILE A 176 -0.46 -11.61 -16.39
N VAL A 177 -1.15 -12.61 -16.92
CA VAL A 177 -0.91 -13.17 -18.25
C VAL A 177 -2.16 -12.95 -19.09
N ARG A 178 -2.01 -12.25 -20.22
CA ARG A 178 -3.06 -12.05 -21.21
C ARG A 178 -2.81 -12.94 -22.42
N HIS A 179 -3.87 -13.60 -22.86
CA HIS A 179 -3.85 -14.44 -24.06
C HIS A 179 -5.16 -14.27 -24.83
N GLY A 180 -5.07 -14.33 -26.16
CA GLY A 180 -6.21 -14.09 -27.03
C GLY A 180 -6.52 -12.62 -27.29
N SER A 181 -7.68 -12.39 -27.91
CA SER A 181 -8.20 -11.05 -28.22
C SER A 181 -9.11 -10.56 -27.09
N LEU A 182 -8.55 -9.76 -26.19
CA LEU A 182 -9.23 -9.34 -24.97
C LEU A 182 -9.77 -7.91 -25.02
N THR A 183 -11.00 -7.72 -24.55
CA THR A 183 -11.68 -6.42 -24.49
C THR A 183 -11.86 -5.97 -23.05
N ALA A 184 -11.84 -4.66 -22.81
CA ALA A 184 -12.27 -4.08 -21.54
C ALA A 184 -12.79 -2.66 -21.75
N THR A 185 -13.94 -2.35 -21.17
CA THR A 185 -14.49 -0.99 -21.08
C THR A 185 -14.77 -0.65 -19.63
N ALA A 186 -14.88 0.65 -19.32
CA ALA A 186 -15.26 1.12 -18.00
C ALA A 186 -16.40 2.15 -18.10
N ARG A 187 -17.20 2.26 -17.03
CA ARG A 187 -18.09 3.40 -16.81
C ARG A 187 -18.10 3.79 -15.34
N LEU A 188 -18.26 5.08 -15.06
CA LEU A 188 -18.44 5.58 -13.70
C LEU A 188 -19.93 5.65 -13.35
N SER A 189 -20.26 5.40 -12.09
CA SER A 189 -21.64 5.34 -11.60
C SER A 189 -21.69 5.67 -10.11
N GLY A 190 -22.87 6.07 -9.61
CA GLY A 190 -23.06 6.33 -8.18
C GLY A 190 -22.19 7.44 -7.60
N LEU A 191 -21.78 8.42 -8.43
CA LEU A 191 -21.01 9.58 -8.00
C LEU A 191 -21.84 10.36 -6.96
N ARG A 192 -21.36 10.44 -5.72
CA ARG A 192 -22.03 11.15 -4.62
C ARG A 192 -21.01 11.83 -3.71
N LEU A 193 -21.09 13.15 -3.62
CA LEU A 193 -20.35 13.89 -2.61
C LEU A 193 -20.89 13.54 -1.21
N ASP A 194 -19.98 13.24 -0.30
CA ASP A 194 -20.23 13.02 1.11
C ASP A 194 -19.41 14.04 1.93
N PRO A 195 -20.00 15.15 2.38
CA PRO A 195 -19.26 16.24 3.04
C PRO A 195 -18.52 15.83 4.32
N LYS A 196 -18.83 14.66 4.90
CA LYS A 196 -18.21 14.14 6.14
C LYS A 196 -17.76 12.68 6.01
N GLY A 197 -17.75 12.12 4.79
CA GLY A 197 -17.71 10.67 4.55
C GLY A 197 -16.42 9.97 4.97
N ASN A 198 -15.27 10.67 5.02
CA ASN A 198 -13.99 10.08 5.39
C ASN A 198 -13.41 10.77 6.64
N GLU A 199 -13.60 10.18 7.82
CA GLU A 199 -13.15 10.73 9.12
C GLU A 199 -13.66 12.17 9.36
N GLY A 200 -14.89 12.49 8.94
CA GLY A 200 -15.45 13.84 9.04
C GLY A 200 -14.96 14.83 7.98
N LYS A 201 -14.09 14.41 7.05
CA LYS A 201 -13.61 15.18 5.89
C LYS A 201 -14.48 14.90 4.66
N PRO A 202 -14.58 15.83 3.70
CA PRO A 202 -15.31 15.62 2.44
C PRO A 202 -14.69 14.47 1.63
N ALA A 203 -15.56 13.65 1.06
CA ALA A 203 -15.18 12.51 0.24
C ALA A 203 -16.14 12.32 -0.94
N LEU A 204 -15.66 11.73 -2.04
CA LEU A 204 -16.48 11.36 -3.19
C LEU A 204 -16.66 9.84 -3.23
N ALA A 205 -17.88 9.37 -3.04
CA ALA A 205 -18.24 7.99 -3.32
C ALA A 205 -18.44 7.82 -4.83
N LEU A 206 -17.94 6.72 -5.39
CA LEU A 206 -18.14 6.34 -6.79
C LEU A 206 -17.97 4.83 -6.99
N THR A 207 -18.54 4.30 -8.08
CA THR A 207 -18.36 2.92 -8.52
C THR A 207 -17.89 2.87 -9.96
N ILE A 208 -16.72 2.28 -10.17
CA ILE A 208 -16.21 1.91 -11.51
C ILE A 208 -16.85 0.58 -11.88
N GLN A 209 -17.58 0.52 -12.98
CA GLN A 209 -18.11 -0.72 -13.55
C GLN A 209 -17.26 -1.11 -14.76
N ARG A 210 -16.97 -2.40 -14.91
CA ARG A 210 -16.11 -2.99 -15.93
C ARG A 210 -16.88 -4.03 -16.74
N GLU A 211 -16.82 -3.93 -18.06
CA GLU A 211 -17.33 -4.94 -18.97
C GLU A 211 -16.17 -5.49 -19.84
N GLY A 212 -16.30 -6.71 -20.39
CA GLY A 212 -15.28 -7.38 -21.21
C GLY A 212 -14.45 -8.46 -20.49
N THR A 213 -13.46 -9.00 -21.20
CA THR A 213 -12.69 -10.22 -20.87
C THR A 213 -11.32 -9.98 -20.22
N ARG A 214 -10.85 -8.72 -20.10
CA ARG A 214 -9.66 -8.34 -19.30
C ARG A 214 -9.97 -7.31 -18.23
N SER A 215 -9.00 -7.07 -17.35
CA SER A 215 -9.08 -6.08 -16.27
C SER A 215 -8.80 -4.66 -16.76
N THR A 216 -9.46 -3.66 -16.16
CA THR A 216 -9.10 -2.24 -16.33
C THR A 216 -8.06 -1.84 -15.30
N TYR A 217 -7.15 -0.93 -15.68
CA TYR A 217 -6.11 -0.40 -14.81
C TYR A 217 -5.78 1.04 -15.25
N GLY A 218 -5.76 1.97 -14.30
CA GLY A 218 -5.56 3.39 -14.58
C GLY A 218 -5.55 4.25 -13.32
N ASP A 219 -5.37 5.55 -13.48
CA ASP A 219 -5.42 6.53 -12.40
C ASP A 219 -6.83 7.15 -12.33
N VAL A 220 -7.33 7.41 -11.11
CA VAL A 220 -8.59 8.11 -10.89
C VAL A 220 -8.30 9.50 -10.35
N GLU A 221 -8.64 10.52 -11.12
CA GLU A 221 -8.55 11.93 -10.74
C GLU A 221 -9.94 12.51 -10.50
N VAL A 222 -10.06 13.33 -9.46
CA VAL A 222 -11.23 14.19 -9.20
C VAL A 222 -10.79 15.64 -9.31
N LEU A 223 -11.41 16.36 -10.24
CA LEU A 223 -11.23 17.78 -10.47
C LEU A 223 -12.46 18.54 -9.94
N TRP A 224 -12.25 19.61 -9.17
CA TRP A 224 -13.28 20.57 -8.82
C TRP A 224 -13.22 21.79 -9.75
N LYS A 225 -14.37 22.34 -10.13
CA LYS A 225 -14.45 23.52 -11.00
C LYS A 225 -15.60 24.45 -10.58
N ALA A 226 -15.26 25.67 -10.18
CA ALA A 226 -16.24 26.76 -10.07
C ALA A 226 -16.64 27.32 -11.45
N PRO A 227 -17.83 27.93 -11.59
CA PRO A 227 -18.25 28.63 -12.81
C PRO A 227 -17.20 29.65 -13.26
N GLY A 228 -16.89 29.67 -14.56
CA GLY A 228 -15.89 30.56 -15.16
C GLY A 228 -14.41 30.27 -14.83
N ASN A 229 -14.12 29.40 -13.86
CA ASN A 229 -12.77 29.15 -13.37
C ASN A 229 -12.08 27.93 -14.01
N LYS A 230 -10.75 27.86 -13.84
CA LYS A 230 -9.96 26.65 -14.17
C LYS A 230 -10.31 25.52 -13.19
N ALA A 231 -10.22 24.29 -13.66
CA ALA A 231 -10.38 23.11 -12.82
C ALA A 231 -9.15 22.91 -11.91
N ILE A 232 -9.38 22.42 -10.69
CA ILE A 232 -8.38 22.19 -9.65
C ILE A 232 -8.45 20.72 -9.24
N SER A 233 -7.32 20.00 -9.27
CA SER A 233 -7.27 18.60 -8.86
C SER A 233 -7.38 18.48 -7.34
N VAL A 234 -8.45 17.85 -6.86
CA VAL A 234 -8.81 17.73 -5.43
C VAL A 234 -8.61 16.32 -4.87
N ALA A 235 -8.52 15.30 -5.73
CA ALA A 235 -8.06 13.96 -5.36
C ALA A 235 -7.41 13.26 -6.56
N LEU A 236 -6.38 12.46 -6.30
CA LEU A 236 -5.74 11.59 -7.30
C LEU A 236 -5.36 10.27 -6.64
N ILE A 237 -5.84 9.15 -7.19
CA ILE A 237 -5.43 7.79 -6.79
C ILE A 237 -4.85 7.09 -8.00
N LYS A 238 -3.59 6.66 -7.90
CA LYS A 238 -2.89 5.96 -8.98
C LYS A 238 -3.09 4.45 -8.93
N GLY A 239 -3.05 3.79 -10.08
CA GLY A 239 -3.04 2.33 -10.19
C GLY A 239 -4.33 1.64 -9.73
N VAL A 240 -5.47 2.29 -9.92
CA VAL A 240 -6.81 1.75 -9.65
C VAL A 240 -7.14 0.66 -10.67
N ALA A 241 -7.19 -0.58 -10.19
CA ALA A 241 -7.64 -1.73 -10.95
C ALA A 241 -9.09 -2.10 -10.65
N VAL A 242 -9.80 -2.61 -11.65
CA VAL A 242 -10.96 -3.51 -11.49
C VAL A 242 -10.56 -4.83 -12.12
N TYR A 243 -10.18 -5.81 -11.28
CA TYR A 243 -9.65 -7.07 -11.78
C TYR A 243 -10.75 -8.07 -12.15
N THR A 244 -10.51 -8.91 -13.15
CA THR A 244 -11.31 -10.12 -13.37
C THR A 244 -11.26 -11.04 -12.13
N PRO A 245 -12.37 -11.72 -11.79
CA PRO A 245 -13.67 -11.70 -12.50
C PRO A 245 -14.58 -10.50 -12.17
N ASN A 246 -14.26 -9.67 -11.18
CA ASN A 246 -15.13 -8.60 -10.68
C ASN A 246 -15.63 -7.67 -11.81
N ALA A 247 -16.94 -7.42 -11.83
CA ALA A 247 -17.60 -6.52 -12.77
C ALA A 247 -17.65 -5.06 -12.29
N LYS A 248 -17.29 -4.79 -11.02
CA LYS A 248 -17.31 -3.44 -10.45
C LYS A 248 -16.32 -3.30 -9.30
N ARG A 249 -15.96 -2.05 -8.99
CA ARG A 249 -15.27 -1.63 -7.77
C ARG A 249 -15.89 -0.35 -7.21
N THR A 250 -16.32 -0.39 -5.97
CA THR A 250 -16.81 0.78 -5.21
C THR A 250 -15.64 1.43 -4.48
N MET A 251 -15.60 2.76 -4.46
CA MET A 251 -14.52 3.54 -3.85
C MET A 251 -15.08 4.76 -3.10
N LEU A 252 -14.37 5.19 -2.06
CA LEU A 252 -14.59 6.45 -1.36
C LEU A 252 -13.28 7.23 -1.39
N LEU A 253 -13.25 8.33 -2.15
CA LEU A 253 -12.06 9.14 -2.37
C LEU A 253 -12.08 10.33 -1.43
N ALA A 254 -11.12 10.42 -0.50
CA ALA A 254 -10.94 11.61 0.32
C ALA A 254 -10.62 12.81 -0.59
N LEU A 255 -11.39 13.89 -0.46
CA LEU A 255 -11.16 15.14 -1.19
C LEU A 255 -10.26 16.04 -0.34
N THR A 256 -9.19 16.55 -0.95
CA THR A 256 -8.26 17.48 -0.32
C THR A 256 -8.87 18.89 -0.36
N PRO A 257 -9.15 19.55 0.78
CA PRO A 257 -9.51 20.96 0.79
C PRO A 257 -8.31 21.82 0.37
N GLN A 258 -8.53 22.77 -0.54
CA GLN A 258 -7.47 23.63 -1.08
C GLN A 258 -7.93 25.08 -1.13
N LYS A 259 -6.98 26.03 -1.13
CA LYS A 259 -7.32 27.46 -1.23
C LYS A 259 -8.04 27.73 -2.57
N GLY A 260 -9.25 28.26 -2.48
CA GLY A 260 -10.10 28.55 -3.64
C GLY A 260 -11.01 27.41 -4.09
N VAL A 261 -11.02 26.27 -3.38
CA VAL A 261 -11.99 25.17 -3.57
C VAL A 261 -13.07 25.26 -2.49
N ASP A 262 -14.34 25.21 -2.90
CA ASP A 262 -15.48 25.13 -1.97
C ASP A 262 -16.41 23.98 -2.36
N PHE A 263 -16.48 22.93 -1.54
CA PHE A 263 -17.35 21.77 -1.74
C PHE A 263 -18.83 22.03 -1.34
N ARG A 264 -19.28 23.29 -1.45
CA ARG A 264 -20.69 23.75 -1.40
C ARG A 264 -21.09 24.54 -2.66
N SER A 265 -20.27 24.46 -3.72
CA SER A 265 -20.55 25.08 -5.03
C SER A 265 -19.70 24.46 -6.13
N GLY A 266 -20.09 24.70 -7.39
CA GLY A 266 -19.34 24.24 -8.57
C GLY A 266 -19.66 22.80 -8.98
N GLU A 267 -18.74 22.20 -9.73
CA GLU A 267 -18.87 20.85 -10.29
C GLU A 267 -17.66 20.00 -9.90
N LEU A 268 -17.89 18.73 -9.57
CA LEU A 268 -16.86 17.70 -9.45
C LEU A 268 -16.86 16.85 -10.73
N MET A 269 -15.75 16.85 -11.46
CA MET A 269 -15.49 16.00 -12.61
C MET A 269 -14.57 14.85 -12.19
N VAL A 270 -14.92 13.62 -12.52
CA VAL A 270 -14.10 12.43 -12.29
C VAL A 270 -13.59 11.89 -13.62
N ARG A 271 -12.31 11.57 -13.67
CA ARG A 271 -11.66 10.90 -14.80
C ARG A 271 -10.98 9.63 -14.32
N TYR A 272 -11.19 8.54 -15.07
CA TYR A 272 -10.43 7.30 -14.93
C TYR A 272 -9.60 7.14 -16.20
N THR A 273 -8.29 7.43 -16.12
CA THR A 273 -7.38 7.37 -17.28
C THR A 273 -6.47 6.15 -17.19
N GLY A 274 -6.50 5.32 -18.23
CA GLY A 274 -5.67 4.14 -18.38
C GLY A 274 -4.53 4.37 -19.37
N GLN A 275 -3.75 3.32 -19.58
CA GLN A 275 -2.78 3.24 -20.66
C GLN A 275 -3.23 2.15 -21.64
N GLU A 276 -3.44 2.53 -22.90
CA GLU A 276 -3.83 1.63 -23.99
C GLU A 276 -2.88 1.87 -25.17
N ASN A 277 -2.26 0.80 -25.67
CA ASN A 277 -1.24 0.84 -26.74
C ASN A 277 -0.07 1.82 -26.51
N GLY A 278 0.23 2.15 -25.24
CA GLY A 278 1.30 3.07 -24.85
C GLY A 278 0.90 4.55 -24.82
N ALA A 279 -0.38 4.87 -25.02
CA ALA A 279 -0.94 6.21 -24.87
C ALA A 279 -1.90 6.29 -23.67
N GLU A 280 -2.01 7.47 -23.07
CA GLU A 280 -3.04 7.75 -22.07
C GLU A 280 -4.41 7.81 -22.74
N GLN A 281 -5.39 7.11 -22.17
CA GLN A 281 -6.76 7.06 -22.68
C GLN A 281 -7.76 7.21 -21.54
N VAL A 282 -8.76 8.06 -21.71
CA VAL A 282 -9.91 8.13 -20.79
C VAL A 282 -10.71 6.84 -20.93
N LEU A 283 -10.68 5.99 -19.90
CA LEU A 283 -11.45 4.74 -19.83
C LEU A 283 -12.90 5.03 -19.43
N ALA A 284 -13.10 6.01 -18.55
CA ALA A 284 -14.41 6.51 -18.17
C ALA A 284 -14.31 7.92 -17.58
N GLU A 285 -15.36 8.71 -17.72
CA GLU A 285 -15.54 9.99 -17.04
C GLU A 285 -16.97 10.16 -16.52
N GLY A 286 -17.16 11.12 -15.63
CA GLY A 286 -18.45 11.46 -15.05
C GLY A 286 -18.37 12.76 -14.28
N LYS A 287 -19.51 13.41 -14.01
CA LYS A 287 -19.54 14.66 -13.26
C LYS A 287 -20.80 14.79 -12.40
N ILE A 288 -20.68 15.54 -11.31
CA ILE A 288 -21.80 15.91 -10.46
C ILE A 288 -21.72 17.40 -10.09
N ALA A 289 -22.87 18.07 -10.08
CA ALA A 289 -22.99 19.35 -9.41
C ALA A 289 -22.75 19.15 -7.90
N VAL A 290 -22.06 20.10 -7.29
CA VAL A 290 -21.95 20.20 -5.84
C VAL A 290 -23.25 20.85 -5.33
N PRO A 291 -23.87 20.35 -4.24
CA PRO A 291 -25.08 20.94 -3.65
C PRO A 291 -24.88 22.37 -3.12
#